data_AF-A0A6B3NNB9-F1
#
_entry.id   AF-A0A6B3NNB9-F1
#
_cell.length_a   1.000
_cell.length_b   1.000
_cell.length_c   1.000
_cell.angle_alpha   90.00
_cell.angle_beta   90.00
_cell.angle_gamma   90.00
#
_symmetry.space_group_name_H-M   'P 1'
#
loop_
_entity.id
_entity.type
_entity.pdbx_description
1 polymer ?
#
loop_
_entity_poly.entity_id
_entity_poly.type
_entity_poly.pdbx_seq_one_letter_code
_entity_poly.pdbx_strand_id
1 'polypeptide(L)'
;MGMPPHLVEQAFSHLKVNKKISLEQLLETAATEEGIYSSHLRRLWRVIEQQTELLEALKKVVTTDTSDTLVSLKPILAYKLHSTGLVDLKGDQVMTRCNLYRQYFRNRIEVL
;
A
#
# COMPACT_ATOMS: atom_id res chain seq x y z
N MET A 1 -0.56 10.17 8.63
CA MET A 1 -0.80 9.20 7.53
C MET A 1 -1.04 10.00 6.27
N GLY A 2 -0.33 9.69 5.19
CA GLY A 2 -0.40 10.43 3.94
C GLY A 2 0.29 9.66 2.83
N MET A 3 -0.10 9.90 1.58
CA MET A 3 0.60 9.28 0.45
C MET A 3 2.08 9.71 0.46
N PRO A 4 3.01 8.79 0.15
CA PRO A 4 4.41 9.14 -0.02
C PRO A 4 4.59 10.29 -1.01
N PRO A 5 5.50 11.25 -0.75
CA PRO A 5 5.69 12.44 -1.60
C PRO A 5 5.86 12.11 -3.08
N HIS A 6 6.68 11.09 -3.40
CA HIS A 6 6.91 10.67 -4.78
C HIS A 6 5.63 10.18 -5.50
N LEU A 7 4.67 9.57 -4.79
CA LEU A 7 3.38 9.17 -5.37
C LEU A 7 2.49 10.38 -5.62
N VAL A 8 2.52 11.35 -4.70
CA VAL A 8 1.79 12.62 -4.85
C VAL A 8 2.31 13.39 -6.06
N GLU A 9 3.64 13.51 -6.20
CA GLU A 9 4.27 14.14 -7.35
C GLU A 9 3.93 13.43 -8.67
N GLN A 10 3.87 12.10 -8.66
CA GLN A 10 3.49 11.32 -9.83
C GLN A 10 2.03 11.58 -10.25
N ALA A 11 1.10 11.64 -9.29
CA ALA A 11 -0.29 12.03 -9.59
C ALA A 11 -0.39 13.43 -10.17
N PHE A 12 0.26 14.43 -9.56
CA PHE A 12 0.22 15.79 -10.08
C PHE A 12 0.83 15.89 -11.47
N SER A 13 1.96 15.22 -11.70
CA SER A 13 2.60 15.19 -13.02
C SER A 13 1.68 14.56 -14.07
N HIS A 14 1.00 13.47 -13.72
CA HIS A 14 0.06 12.80 -14.62
C HIS A 14 -1.15 13.69 -14.96
N LEU A 15 -1.74 14.36 -13.97
CA LEU A 15 -2.88 15.26 -14.17
C LEU A 15 -2.51 16.50 -14.99
N LYS A 16 -1.29 17.03 -14.84
CA LYS A 16 -0.79 18.16 -15.63
C LYS A 16 -0.66 17.81 -17.12
N VAL A 17 -0.18 16.61 -17.42
CA VAL A 17 0.01 16.13 -18.80
C VAL A 17 -1.32 15.70 -19.42
N ASN A 18 -2.15 14.97 -18.66
CA ASN A 18 -3.42 14.42 -19.11
C ASN A 18 -4.62 15.24 -18.62
N LYS A 19 -4.83 16.43 -19.22
CA LYS A 19 -5.91 17.35 -18.84
C LYS A 19 -7.35 16.82 -18.97
N LYS A 20 -7.53 15.64 -19.59
CA LYS A 20 -8.83 14.99 -19.76
C LYS A 20 -9.18 14.02 -18.63
N ILE A 21 -8.23 13.71 -17.74
CA ILE A 21 -8.42 12.77 -16.63
C ILE A 21 -8.66 13.55 -15.35
N SER A 22 -9.76 13.25 -14.66
CA SER A 22 -10.06 13.80 -13.35
C SER A 22 -9.30 13.06 -12.24
N LEU A 23 -9.17 13.69 -11.07
CA LEU A 23 -8.59 13.04 -9.90
C LEU A 23 -9.38 11.78 -9.51
N GLU A 24 -10.72 11.80 -9.61
CA GLU A 24 -11.54 10.62 -9.30
C GLU A 24 -11.19 9.43 -10.20
N GLN A 25 -11.09 9.66 -11.52
CA GLN A 25 -10.73 8.60 -12.49
C GLN A 25 -9.33 8.03 -12.26
N LEU A 26 -8.39 8.88 -11.85
CA LEU A 26 -7.07 8.43 -11.44
C LEU A 26 -7.15 7.54 -10.20
N LEU A 27 -7.95 7.92 -9.21
CA LEU A 27 -8.11 7.16 -7.96
C LEU A 27 -8.84 5.82 -8.17
N GLU A 28 -9.77 5.73 -9.13
CA GLU A 28 -10.46 4.48 -9.50
C GLU A 28 -9.47 3.38 -9.94
N THR A 29 -8.46 3.75 -10.71
CA THR A 29 -7.45 2.81 -11.23
C THR A 29 -6.19 2.76 -10.36
N ALA A 30 -6.03 3.67 -9.40
CA ALA A 30 -4.78 3.85 -8.64
C ALA A 30 -4.27 2.55 -8.00
N ALA A 31 -5.18 1.73 -7.46
CA ALA A 31 -4.87 0.46 -6.79
C ALA A 31 -4.93 -0.76 -7.73
N THR A 32 -4.84 -0.56 -9.05
CA THR A 32 -4.87 -1.64 -10.05
C THR A 32 -3.57 -1.69 -10.86
N GLU A 33 -3.43 -2.73 -11.68
CA GLU A 33 -2.29 -2.88 -12.59
C GLU A 33 -2.29 -1.86 -13.74
N GLU A 34 -3.44 -1.27 -14.05
CA GLU A 34 -3.60 -0.23 -15.08
C GLU A 34 -3.32 1.18 -14.51
N GLY A 35 -3.36 1.33 -13.19
CA GLY A 35 -3.13 2.59 -12.51
C GLY A 35 -1.70 3.10 -12.63
N ILE A 36 -1.55 4.42 -12.43
CA ILE A 36 -0.24 5.08 -12.51
C ILE A 36 0.77 4.55 -11.49
N TYR A 37 0.30 3.97 -10.37
CA TYR A 37 1.16 3.46 -9.30
C TYR A 37 1.56 1.99 -9.47
N SER A 38 1.10 1.31 -10.52
CA SER A 38 1.27 -0.13 -10.73
C SER A 38 2.72 -0.59 -10.61
N SER A 39 3.66 0.14 -11.22
CA SER A 39 5.10 -0.19 -11.16
C SER A 39 5.65 -0.16 -9.73
N HIS A 40 5.23 0.84 -8.93
CA HIS A 40 5.62 0.96 -7.53
C HIS A 40 5.01 -0.16 -6.68
N LEU A 41 3.72 -0.41 -6.85
CA LEU A 41 2.98 -1.44 -6.13
C LEU A 41 3.51 -2.84 -6.41
N ARG A 42 3.82 -3.15 -7.68
CA ARG A 42 4.39 -4.43 -8.11
C ARG A 42 5.81 -4.63 -7.57
N ARG A 43 6.62 -3.57 -7.47
CA ARG A 43 7.94 -3.64 -6.84
C ARG A 43 7.84 -4.02 -5.36
N LEU A 44 6.90 -3.40 -4.64
CA LEU A 44 6.66 -3.71 -3.24
C LEU A 44 6.13 -5.14 -3.06
N TRP A 45 5.20 -5.57 -3.91
CA TRP A 45 4.68 -6.94 -3.90
C TRP A 45 5.78 -7.99 -4.05
N ARG A 46 6.70 -7.80 -5.00
CA ARG A 46 7.85 -8.70 -5.21
C ARG A 46 8.71 -8.88 -3.98
N VAL A 47 8.86 -7.85 -3.14
CA VAL A 47 9.64 -7.95 -1.89
C VAL A 47 8.90 -8.79 -0.84
N ILE A 48 7.57 -8.69 -0.81
CA ILE A 48 6.73 -9.33 0.21
C ILE A 48 6.46 -10.79 -0.13
N GLU A 49 6.12 -11.09 -1.38
CA GLU A 49 5.72 -12.44 -1.80
C GLU A 49 6.87 -13.46 -1.65
N GLN A 50 8.12 -13.01 -1.66
CA GLN A 50 9.30 -13.84 -1.41
C GLN A 50 9.44 -14.32 0.03
N GLN A 51 8.70 -13.73 0.99
CA GLN A 51 8.81 -14.05 2.42
C GLN A 51 7.42 -14.39 2.99
N THR A 52 7.14 -15.68 3.17
CA THR A 52 5.84 -16.18 3.66
C THR A 52 5.42 -15.52 4.98
N GLU A 53 6.32 -15.35 5.95
CA GLU A 53 6.00 -14.68 7.22
C GLU A 53 5.64 -13.19 7.04
N LEU A 54 6.27 -12.52 6.06
CA LEU A 54 5.99 -11.12 5.76
C LEU A 54 4.66 -10.96 5.03
N LEU A 55 4.35 -11.90 4.13
CA LEU A 55 3.07 -11.98 3.44
C LEU A 55 1.91 -12.20 4.43
N GLU A 56 2.04 -13.15 5.35
CA GLU A 56 1.04 -13.42 6.39
C GLU A 56 0.87 -12.23 7.35
N ALA A 57 1.97 -11.57 7.71
CA ALA A 57 1.91 -10.34 8.48
C ALA A 57 1.16 -9.24 7.72
N LEU A 58 1.48 -9.01 6.45
CA LEU A 58 0.78 -8.02 5.63
C LEU A 58 -0.70 -8.37 5.46
N LYS A 59 -1.02 -9.65 5.21
CA LYS A 59 -2.39 -10.15 5.13
C LYS A 59 -3.17 -9.73 6.36
N LYS A 60 -2.64 -9.99 7.56
CA LYS A 60 -3.24 -9.54 8.81
C LYS A 60 -3.46 -8.04 8.82
N VAL A 61 -2.46 -7.23 8.43
CA VAL A 61 -2.60 -5.76 8.42
C VAL A 61 -3.70 -5.28 7.46
N VAL A 62 -3.81 -5.84 6.27
CA VAL A 62 -4.76 -5.35 5.25
C VAL A 62 -6.18 -5.92 5.41
N THR A 63 -6.32 -7.07 6.05
CA THR A 63 -7.63 -7.70 6.34
C THR A 63 -8.23 -7.26 7.67
N THR A 64 -7.40 -6.90 8.67
CA THR A 64 -7.90 -6.76 10.04
C THR A 64 -8.85 -5.59 10.23
N ASP A 65 -8.73 -4.44 9.56
CA ASP A 65 -9.87 -3.49 9.59
C ASP A 65 -9.74 -2.22 8.72
N THR A 66 -10.88 -1.51 8.65
CA THR A 66 -11.09 -0.07 8.44
C THR A 66 -9.97 0.82 9.00
N SER A 67 -9.81 2.02 8.42
CA SER A 67 -8.61 2.89 8.44
C SER A 67 -7.97 3.26 9.80
N ASP A 68 -8.49 2.79 10.93
CA ASP A 68 -8.12 3.17 12.29
C ASP A 68 -7.62 2.01 13.18
N THR A 69 -7.73 0.76 12.73
CA THR A 69 -7.36 -0.38 13.58
C THR A 69 -5.89 -0.74 13.45
N LEU A 70 -5.22 -0.78 14.59
CA LEU A 70 -3.82 -1.13 14.73
C LEU A 70 -3.62 -2.64 14.91
N VAL A 71 -2.65 -3.20 14.19
CA VAL A 71 -2.35 -4.64 14.22
C VAL A 71 -1.04 -4.91 14.96
N SER A 72 -1.10 -5.78 15.97
CA SER A 72 0.11 -6.27 16.64
C SER A 72 0.76 -7.39 15.84
N LEU A 73 2.06 -7.24 15.60
CA LEU A 73 2.93 -8.14 14.86
C LEU A 73 4.20 -8.42 15.67
N LYS A 74 4.91 -9.50 15.33
CA LYS A 74 6.26 -9.73 15.87
C LYS A 74 7.15 -8.51 15.52
N PRO A 75 8.02 -8.02 16.42
CA PRO A 75 8.84 -6.82 16.20
C PRO A 75 9.63 -6.84 14.89
N ILE A 76 10.21 -8.00 14.53
CA ILE A 76 10.97 -8.14 13.28
C ILE A 76 10.09 -7.97 12.02
N LEU A 77 8.83 -8.44 12.06
CA LEU A 77 7.90 -8.32 10.94
C LEU A 77 7.36 -6.89 10.85
N ALA A 78 7.05 -6.27 11.99
CA ALA A 78 6.66 -4.86 12.07
C ALA A 78 7.75 -3.95 11.49
N TYR A 79 9.01 -4.16 11.91
CA TYR A 79 10.15 -3.40 11.40
C TYR A 79 10.36 -3.61 9.90
N LYS A 80 10.32 -4.87 9.41
CA LYS A 80 10.45 -5.16 7.98
C LYS A 80 9.37 -4.47 7.17
N LEU A 81 8.09 -4.60 7.54
CA LEU A 81 6.99 -3.93 6.83
C LEU A 81 7.16 -2.42 6.87
N HIS A 82 7.53 -1.84 8.01
CA HIS A 82 7.78 -0.40 8.13
C HIS A 82 8.93 0.05 7.20
N SER A 83 10.01 -0.72 7.11
CA SER A 83 11.15 -0.40 6.25
C SER A 83 10.81 -0.39 4.75
N THR A 84 9.77 -1.10 4.33
CA THR A 84 9.25 -1.04 2.95
C THR A 84 8.47 0.24 2.66
N GLY A 85 8.06 0.98 3.70
CA GLY A 85 7.22 2.16 3.62
C GLY A 85 5.72 1.86 3.48
N LEU A 86 5.29 0.60 3.59
CA LEU A 86 3.89 0.16 3.45
C LEU A 86 3.03 0.45 4.67
N VAL A 87 3.63 0.36 5.85
CA VAL A 87 2.97 0.54 7.13
C VAL A 87 3.69 1.61 7.93
N ASP A 88 2.96 2.23 8.83
CA ASP A 88 3.49 3.10 9.86
C ASP A 88 3.44 2.39 11.22
N LEU A 89 4.39 2.72 12.09
CA LEU A 89 4.44 2.20 13.47
C LEU A 89 3.73 3.16 14.41
N LYS A 90 2.92 2.59 15.31
CA LYS A 90 2.29 3.26 16.44
C LYS A 90 2.54 2.45 17.70
N GLY A 91 3.62 2.79 18.42
CA GLY A 91 4.14 1.93 19.48
C GLY A 91 4.54 0.56 18.90
N ASP A 92 4.03 -0.51 19.51
CA ASP A 92 4.29 -1.91 19.09
C ASP A 92 3.29 -2.43 18.05
N GLN A 93 2.47 -1.56 17.47
CA GLN A 93 1.46 -1.92 16.49
C GLN A 93 1.72 -1.23 15.16
N VAL A 94 1.13 -1.78 14.10
CA VAL A 94 1.27 -1.27 12.73
C VAL A 94 -0.08 -0.96 12.12
N MET A 95 -0.12 0.03 11.22
CA MET A 95 -1.26 0.26 10.32
C MET A 95 -0.78 0.53 8.90
N THR A 96 -1.60 0.24 7.89
CA THR A 96 -1.30 0.63 6.51
C THR A 96 -1.11 2.15 6.40
N ARG A 97 -0.05 2.58 5.72
CA ARG A 97 0.29 4.01 5.58
C ARG A 97 -0.76 4.81 4.81
N CYS A 98 -1.41 4.20 3.83
CA CYS A 98 -2.47 4.81 3.04
C CYS A 98 -3.43 3.77 2.44
N ASN A 99 -4.63 4.23 2.06
CA ASN A 99 -5.68 3.38 1.50
C ASN A 99 -5.30 2.73 0.16
N LEU A 100 -4.42 3.38 -0.63
CA LEU A 100 -3.89 2.83 -1.88
C LEU A 100 -3.23 1.46 -1.65
N TYR A 101 -2.32 1.37 -0.68
CA TYR A 101 -1.64 0.13 -0.36
C TYR A 101 -2.62 -0.91 0.15
N ARG A 102 -3.50 -0.51 1.07
CA ARG A 102 -4.53 -1.41 1.60
C ARG A 102 -5.35 -2.07 0.48
N GLN A 103 -5.91 -1.27 -0.43
CA GLN A 103 -6.74 -1.79 -1.52
C GLN A 103 -5.97 -2.74 -2.44
N TYR A 104 -4.79 -2.33 -2.91
CA TYR A 104 -3.98 -3.13 -3.83
C TYR A 104 -3.56 -4.46 -3.21
N PHE A 105 -2.99 -4.44 -2.00
CA PHE A 105 -2.47 -5.64 -1.36
C PHE A 105 -3.56 -6.56 -0.82
N ARG A 106 -4.70 -6.01 -0.39
CA ARG A 106 -5.86 -6.83 -0.02
C ARG A 106 -6.35 -7.64 -1.23
N ASN A 107 -6.60 -6.97 -2.36
CA ASN A 107 -7.06 -7.64 -3.57
C ASN A 107 -6.05 -8.70 -4.03
N ARG A 108 -4.75 -8.35 -4.11
CA ARG A 108 -3.68 -9.29 -4.46
C ARG A 108 -3.64 -10.56 -3.60
N ILE A 109 -3.83 -10.41 -2.29
CA ILE A 109 -3.78 -11.54 -1.35
C ILE A 109 -5.05 -12.39 -1.40
N GLU A 110 -6.20 -11.82 -1.78
CA GLU A 110 -7.46 -12.57 -1.97
C GLU A 110 -7.44 -13.49 -3.21
N VAL A 111 -6.56 -13.24 -4.18
CA VAL A 111 -6.39 -14.08 -5.39
C VAL A 111 -5.28 -15.14 -5.25
N LEU A 112 -4.61 -15.21 -4.10
CA LEU A 112 -3.62 -16.24 -3.76
C LEU A 112 -4.30 -17.43 -3.06
#